data_AF-X0ZNU1-F1
#
_entry.id   AF-X0ZNU1-F1
#
_cell.length_a   1.000
_cell.length_b   1.000
_cell.length_c   1.000
_cell.angle_alpha   90.00
_cell.angle_beta   90.00
_cell.angle_gamma   90.00
#
_symmetry.space_group_name_H-M   'P 1'
#
loop_
_entity.id
_entity.type
_entity.pdbx_description
1 polymer ?
#
loop_
_entity_poly.entity_id
_entity_poly.type
_entity_poly.pdbx_seq_one_letter_code
_entity_poly.pdbx_strand_id
1 'polypeptide(L)'
;LNDPVEYHFVSAVSGCAFKLFWCLTWCPSNNSMGIIGGEHIRRTFWALGYEHEFIGKDEDDPRASEDAFRRKIVDSVNRGQPVIAGGIVGPPDPGVVAGYDRKGNVLLGRSYFHDGSKGYFQKSDWYKGCSAIILMGAKHQAPRRH
;
A
#
# COMPACT_ATOMS: atom_id res chain seq x y z
N LEU A 1 -9.14 -0.65 -10.39
CA LEU A 1 -9.47 -2.06 -10.13
C LEU A 1 -10.93 -2.39 -10.49
N ASN A 2 -11.88 -1.45 -10.35
CA ASN A 2 -13.30 -1.68 -10.67
C ASN A 2 -13.88 -2.93 -10.00
N ASP A 3 -13.35 -3.26 -8.82
CA ASP A 3 -13.74 -4.42 -8.03
C ASP A 3 -15.09 -4.12 -7.36
N PRO A 4 -16.14 -4.94 -7.55
CA PRO A 4 -17.47 -4.66 -7.03
C PRO A 4 -17.57 -5.00 -5.52
N VAL A 5 -16.66 -4.44 -4.73
CA VAL A 5 -16.58 -4.66 -3.29
C VAL A 5 -16.92 -3.36 -2.57
N GLU A 6 -17.91 -3.44 -1.71
CA GLU A 6 -18.34 -2.33 -0.87
C GLU A 6 -17.25 -1.87 0.09
N TYR A 7 -17.14 -0.54 0.27
CA TYR A 7 -16.13 0.06 1.16
C TYR A 7 -16.21 -0.47 2.60
N HIS A 8 -17.43 -0.62 3.13
CA HIS A 8 -17.63 -1.10 4.50
C HIS A 8 -17.13 -2.54 4.69
N PHE A 9 -17.23 -3.38 3.65
CA PHE A 9 -16.69 -4.73 3.68
C PHE A 9 -15.16 -4.70 3.79
N VAL A 10 -14.48 -3.90 2.95
CA VAL A 10 -13.01 -3.73 3.01
C VAL A 10 -12.58 -3.22 4.39
N SER A 11 -13.30 -2.24 4.93
CA SER A 11 -13.03 -1.69 6.27
C SER A 11 -13.16 -2.73 7.38
N ALA A 12 -14.16 -3.61 7.29
CA ALA A 12 -14.37 -4.69 8.26
C ALA A 12 -13.29 -5.78 8.16
N VAL A 13 -13.01 -6.32 6.97
CA VAL A 13 -12.08 -7.46 6.82
C VAL A 13 -10.61 -7.08 7.02
N SER A 14 -10.28 -5.80 6.84
CA SER A 14 -8.94 -5.26 7.15
C SER A 14 -8.71 -4.96 8.62
N GLY A 15 -9.77 -5.00 9.44
CA GLY A 15 -9.70 -4.58 10.85
C GLY A 15 -9.61 -3.06 11.05
N CYS A 16 -9.57 -2.27 9.97
CA CYS A 16 -9.52 -0.80 10.04
C CYS A 16 -10.72 -0.18 10.77
N ALA A 17 -11.86 -0.86 10.85
CA ALA A 17 -13.01 -0.42 11.64
C ALA A 17 -12.75 -0.44 13.17
N PHE A 18 -11.73 -1.17 13.64
CA PHE A 18 -11.47 -1.42 15.06
C PHE A 18 -10.20 -0.77 15.59
N LYS A 19 -9.64 0.19 14.85
CA LYS A 19 -8.29 0.76 15.03
C LYS A 19 -8.09 1.70 16.24
N LEU A 20 -8.98 1.70 17.23
CA LEU A 20 -8.84 2.51 18.47
C LEU A 20 -7.98 1.80 19.54
N PHE A 21 -6.85 1.23 19.12
CA PHE A 21 -6.03 0.37 20.00
C PHE A 21 -5.14 1.13 20.98
N TRP A 22 -4.71 2.35 20.64
CA TRP A 22 -3.67 3.07 21.39
C TRP A 22 -4.19 4.28 22.17
N CYS A 23 -5.10 5.05 21.55
CA CYS A 23 -5.69 6.21 22.19
C CYS A 23 -7.22 6.12 22.14
N LEU A 24 -7.87 6.21 23.30
CA LEU A 24 -9.34 6.20 23.43
C LEU A 24 -9.98 7.48 22.88
N THR A 25 -9.21 8.56 22.77
CA THR A 25 -9.64 9.79 22.08
C THR A 25 -9.13 9.80 20.65
N TRP A 26 -9.67 10.70 19.82
CA TRP A 26 -9.24 10.80 18.44
C TRP A 26 -7.73 11.11 18.35
N CYS A 27 -6.99 10.26 17.63
CA CYS A 27 -5.56 10.41 17.38
C CYS A 27 -5.24 9.93 15.95
N PRO A 28 -4.53 10.72 15.12
CA PRO A 28 -4.11 10.30 13.78
C PRO A 28 -3.30 9.00 13.79
N SER A 29 -2.51 8.76 14.84
CA SER A 29 -1.69 7.56 15.01
C SER A 29 -2.50 6.28 15.23
N ASN A 30 -3.80 6.37 15.55
CA ASN A 30 -4.69 5.19 15.57
C ASN A 30 -4.84 4.57 14.18
N ASN A 31 -4.49 5.26 13.10
CA ASN A 31 -4.50 4.69 11.75
C ASN A 31 -3.31 3.76 11.45
N SER A 32 -2.30 3.73 12.32
CA SER A 32 -1.08 2.94 12.12
C SER A 32 -1.30 1.46 12.42
N MET A 33 -1.95 0.75 11.50
CA MET A 33 -2.16 -0.71 11.57
C MET A 33 -0.85 -1.52 11.50
N GLY A 34 0.27 -0.90 11.15
CA GLY A 34 1.59 -1.54 11.18
C GLY A 34 2.02 -2.04 12.56
N ILE A 35 1.46 -1.48 13.65
CA ILE A 35 1.78 -1.91 15.02
C ILE A 35 1.40 -3.37 15.31
N ILE A 36 0.39 -3.90 14.60
CA ILE A 36 -0.05 -5.30 14.72
C ILE A 36 0.57 -6.22 13.65
N GLY A 37 1.63 -5.77 12.97
CA GLY A 37 2.33 -6.52 11.93
C GLY A 37 1.52 -6.67 10.63
N GLY A 38 1.93 -7.59 9.75
CA GLY A 38 1.37 -7.74 8.39
C GLY A 38 0.07 -8.56 8.29
N GLU A 39 -0.47 -9.09 9.38
CA GLU A 39 -1.61 -10.02 9.33
C GLU A 39 -2.89 -9.37 8.78
N HIS A 40 -3.11 -8.08 9.09
CA HIS A 40 -4.26 -7.33 8.57
C HIS A 40 -4.20 -7.20 7.03
N ILE A 41 -3.00 -7.02 6.47
CA ILE A 41 -2.77 -7.02 5.01
C ILE A 41 -3.16 -8.39 4.46
N ARG A 42 -2.58 -9.46 5.02
CA ARG A 42 -2.82 -10.84 4.57
C ARG A 42 -4.31 -11.20 4.56
N ARG A 43 -5.04 -10.88 5.64
CA ARG A 43 -6.48 -11.13 5.76
C ARG A 43 -7.30 -10.32 4.78
N THR A 44 -6.93 -9.05 4.56
CA THR A 44 -7.61 -8.19 3.59
C THR A 44 -7.52 -8.78 2.18
N PHE A 45 -6.30 -9.08 1.73
CA PHE A 45 -6.08 -9.64 0.39
C PHE A 45 -6.73 -11.02 0.23
N TRP A 46 -6.64 -11.89 1.24
CA TRP A 46 -7.35 -13.17 1.25
C TRP A 46 -8.86 -13.02 1.13
N ALA A 47 -9.49 -12.13 1.91
CA ALA A 47 -10.93 -11.89 1.87
C ALA A 47 -11.39 -11.29 0.53
N LEU A 48 -10.51 -10.54 -0.13
CA LEU A 48 -10.74 -10.02 -1.47
C LEU A 48 -10.39 -11.02 -2.57
N GLY A 49 -9.82 -12.19 -2.25
CA GLY A 49 -9.40 -13.18 -3.25
C GLY A 49 -8.21 -12.74 -4.09
N TYR A 50 -7.36 -11.82 -3.60
CA TYR A 50 -6.14 -11.44 -4.28
C TYR A 50 -4.93 -12.13 -3.65
N GLU A 51 -4.02 -12.59 -4.51
CA GLU A 51 -2.63 -12.76 -4.11
C GLU A 51 -2.01 -11.41 -3.78
N HIS A 52 -1.01 -11.41 -2.91
CA HIS A 52 -0.24 -10.20 -2.59
C HIS A 52 1.18 -10.56 -2.21
N GLU A 53 2.07 -9.58 -2.35
CA GLU A 53 3.40 -9.61 -1.78
C GLU A 53 3.57 -8.35 -0.93
N PHE A 54 3.90 -8.52 0.34
CA PHE A 54 4.25 -7.42 1.24
C PHE A 54 5.75 -7.47 1.52
N ILE A 55 6.44 -6.36 1.26
CA ILE A 55 7.87 -6.24 1.49
C ILE A 55 8.10 -4.99 2.32
N GLY A 56 8.48 -5.19 3.59
CA GLY A 56 8.98 -4.13 4.45
C GLY A 56 10.39 -3.74 4.04
N LYS A 57 10.74 -2.46 4.21
CA LYS A 57 12.12 -2.03 4.04
C LYS A 57 12.96 -2.59 5.18
N ASP A 58 13.99 -3.34 4.80
CA ASP A 58 14.95 -3.97 5.69
C ASP A 58 16.30 -3.94 4.97
N GLU A 59 17.35 -3.46 5.64
CA GLU A 59 18.69 -3.34 5.03
C GLU A 59 19.33 -4.70 4.78
N ASP A 60 18.92 -5.73 5.52
CA ASP A 60 19.43 -7.08 5.40
C ASP A 60 18.64 -7.93 4.38
N ASP A 61 17.48 -7.45 3.90
CA ASP A 61 16.68 -8.14 2.89
C ASP A 61 17.01 -7.62 1.47
N PRO A 62 17.65 -8.42 0.60
CA PRO A 62 17.95 -7.99 -0.77
C PRO A 62 16.70 -7.67 -1.61
N ARG A 63 15.53 -8.22 -1.25
CA ARG A 63 14.23 -7.91 -1.87
C ARG A 63 13.74 -6.51 -1.53
N ALA A 64 14.27 -5.92 -0.46
CA ALA A 64 13.95 -4.59 0.02
C ALA A 64 14.87 -3.49 -0.49
N SER A 65 15.89 -3.82 -1.29
CA SER A 65 16.80 -2.83 -1.91
C SER A 65 16.07 -1.86 -2.84
N GLU A 66 16.65 -0.67 -3.07
CA GLU A 66 16.06 0.33 -3.96
C GLU A 66 15.80 -0.22 -5.38
N ASP A 67 16.76 -0.95 -5.94
CA ASP A 67 16.63 -1.53 -7.27
C ASP A 67 15.60 -2.67 -7.30
N ALA A 68 15.43 -3.42 -6.21
CA ALA A 68 14.37 -4.43 -6.11
C ALA A 68 12.98 -3.79 -6.03
N PHE A 69 12.80 -2.77 -5.18
CA PHE A 69 11.56 -2.00 -5.09
C PHE A 69 11.23 -1.34 -6.43
N ARG A 70 12.20 -0.68 -7.05
CA ARG A 70 12.02 0.00 -8.34
C ARG A 70 11.54 -0.97 -9.42
N ARG A 71 12.21 -2.12 -9.57
CA ARG A 71 11.81 -3.16 -10.53
C ARG A 71 10.40 -3.66 -10.26
N LYS A 72 10.09 -4.07 -9.02
CA LYS A 72 8.76 -4.59 -8.66
C LYS A 72 7.64 -3.58 -8.89
N ILE A 73 7.87 -2.30 -8.55
CA ILE A 73 6.90 -1.22 -8.79
C ILE A 73 6.69 -1.03 -10.29
N VAL A 74 7.76 -0.89 -11.07
CA VAL A 74 7.70 -0.70 -12.52
C VAL A 74 6.97 -1.88 -13.18
N ASP A 75 7.31 -3.11 -12.82
CA ASP A 75 6.69 -4.32 -13.37
C ASP A 75 5.20 -4.38 -13.02
N SER A 76 4.81 -4.03 -11.79
CA SER A 76 3.40 -3.98 -11.38
C SER A 76 2.62 -2.94 -12.17
N VAL A 77 3.15 -1.72 -12.26
CA VAL A 77 2.52 -0.61 -12.98
C VAL A 77 2.39 -0.94 -14.48
N ASN A 78 3.39 -1.58 -15.08
CA ASN A 78 3.34 -2.01 -16.49
C ASN A 78 2.26 -3.07 -16.75
N ARG A 79 1.90 -3.89 -15.75
CA ARG A 79 0.74 -4.80 -15.82
C ARG A 79 -0.60 -4.11 -15.55
N GLY A 80 -0.62 -2.79 -15.37
CA GLY A 80 -1.81 -2.02 -15.03
C GLY A 80 -2.23 -2.17 -13.56
N GLN A 81 -1.35 -2.68 -12.70
CA GLN A 81 -1.62 -2.91 -11.28
C GLN A 81 -0.91 -1.84 -10.43
N PRO A 82 -1.65 -0.97 -9.72
CA PRO A 82 -1.03 -0.01 -8.83
C PRO A 82 -0.38 -0.70 -7.62
N VAL A 83 0.54 0.00 -6.96
CA VAL A 83 1.25 -0.47 -5.77
C VAL A 83 0.86 0.40 -4.58
N ILE A 84 0.66 -0.21 -3.41
CA ILE A 84 0.53 0.55 -2.17
C ILE A 84 1.93 0.69 -1.58
N ALA A 85 2.38 1.92 -1.33
CA ALA A 85 3.71 2.20 -0.81
C ALA A 85 3.62 3.13 0.40
N GLY A 86 4.26 2.75 1.50
CA GLY A 86 4.32 3.56 2.72
C GLY A 86 5.41 4.63 2.62
N GLY A 87 5.10 5.87 2.99
CA GLY A 87 6.12 6.92 3.20
C GLY A 87 6.67 7.62 1.96
N ILE A 88 6.03 7.46 0.80
CA ILE A 88 6.45 8.18 -0.42
C ILE A 88 6.28 9.70 -0.28
N VAL A 89 5.20 10.12 0.37
CA VAL A 89 4.89 11.54 0.65
C VAL A 89 4.46 11.68 2.10
N GLY A 90 5.17 12.54 2.85
CA GLY A 90 4.84 12.85 4.24
C GLY A 90 5.32 11.78 5.22
N PRO A 91 4.56 11.49 6.30
CA PRO A 91 4.87 10.42 7.25
C PRO A 91 4.83 9.03 6.58
N PRO A 92 5.24 7.95 7.29
CA PRO A 92 5.24 6.57 6.76
C PRO A 92 3.84 5.97 6.56
N ASP A 93 2.90 6.75 6.04
CA ASP A 93 1.53 6.37 5.75
C ASP A 93 1.39 5.79 4.33
N PRO A 94 0.38 4.91 4.09
CA PRO A 94 0.14 4.33 2.77
C PRO A 94 -0.27 5.38 1.72
N GLY A 95 0.40 5.35 0.57
CA GLY A 95 -0.01 6.00 -0.67
C GLY A 95 -0.14 4.98 -1.80
N VAL A 96 -0.81 5.37 -2.88
CA VAL A 96 -0.95 4.56 -4.10
C VAL A 96 0.00 5.10 -5.16
N VAL A 97 0.87 4.23 -5.67
CA VAL A 97 1.70 4.46 -6.85
C VAL A 97 1.01 3.82 -8.05
N ALA A 98 0.65 4.63 -9.05
CA ALA A 98 -0.10 4.19 -10.22
C ALA A 98 0.62 4.52 -11.54
N GLY A 99 1.79 5.15 -11.47
CA GLY A 99 2.60 5.51 -12.62
C GLY A 99 4.05 5.74 -12.21
N TYR A 100 4.91 5.88 -13.20
CA TYR A 100 6.29 6.29 -12.99
C TYR A 100 6.80 7.07 -14.20
N ASP A 101 7.89 7.80 -14.01
CA ASP A 101 8.70 8.41 -15.06
C ASP A 101 10.18 8.05 -14.83
N ARG A 102 11.04 8.28 -15.83
CA ARG A 102 12.49 8.06 -15.79
C ARG A 102 12.85 6.65 -15.30
N LYS A 103 12.21 5.64 -15.87
CA LYS A 103 12.42 4.21 -15.54
C LYS A 103 12.24 3.86 -14.05
N GLY A 104 11.33 4.55 -13.36
CA GLY A 104 11.04 4.31 -11.94
C GLY A 104 11.81 5.21 -10.98
N ASN A 105 12.66 6.12 -11.48
CA ASN A 105 13.33 7.12 -10.64
C ASN A 105 12.37 8.20 -10.12
N VAL A 106 11.24 8.38 -10.80
CA VAL A 106 10.15 9.25 -10.35
C VAL A 106 8.88 8.41 -10.25
N LEU A 107 8.22 8.42 -9.10
CA LEU A 107 6.93 7.75 -8.91
C LEU A 107 5.77 8.74 -9.00
N LEU A 108 4.68 8.29 -9.60
CA LEU A 108 3.44 9.04 -9.78
C LEU A 108 2.31 8.37 -9.01
N GLY A 109 1.55 9.13 -8.24
CA GLY A 109 0.53 8.54 -7.40
C GLY A 109 -0.34 9.50 -6.60
N ARG A 110 -1.11 8.96 -5.66
CA ARG A 110 -1.89 9.73 -4.68
C ARG A 110 -1.55 9.29 -3.26
N SER A 111 -1.54 10.25 -2.35
CA SER A 111 -1.40 10.04 -0.91
C SER A 111 -2.36 11.00 -0.21
N TYR A 112 -2.82 10.64 0.99
CA TYR A 112 -3.56 11.55 1.87
C TYR A 112 -2.78 12.84 2.14
N PHE A 113 -1.44 12.75 2.19
CA PHE A 113 -0.53 13.86 2.45
C PHE A 113 -0.13 14.64 1.19
N HIS A 114 -0.78 14.38 0.05
CA HIS A 114 -0.62 15.15 -1.17
C HIS A 114 -1.90 15.93 -1.47
N ASP A 115 -1.75 17.19 -1.87
CA ASP A 115 -2.85 18.04 -2.31
C ASP A 115 -3.51 17.46 -3.57
N GLY A 116 -4.66 16.80 -3.38
CA GLY A 116 -5.35 16.09 -4.44
C GLY A 116 -5.82 16.97 -5.60
N SER A 117 -5.93 18.29 -5.40
CA SER A 117 -6.26 19.27 -6.44
C SER A 117 -5.14 19.45 -7.47
N LYS A 118 -3.91 19.07 -7.11
CA LYS A 118 -2.71 19.18 -7.97
C LYS A 118 -2.44 17.92 -8.81
N GLY A 119 -3.40 16.99 -8.83
CA GLY A 119 -3.28 15.74 -9.57
C GLY A 119 -2.49 14.68 -8.80
N TYR A 120 -1.52 14.06 -9.48
CA TYR A 120 -0.63 13.07 -8.88
C TYR A 120 0.63 13.73 -8.30
N PHE A 121 1.09 13.21 -7.15
CA PHE A 121 2.43 13.52 -6.71
C PHE A 121 3.42 13.03 -7.76
N GLN A 122 4.55 13.74 -7.88
CA GLN A 122 5.72 13.26 -8.62
C GLN A 122 6.89 13.26 -7.64
N LYS A 123 7.42 12.08 -7.31
CA LYS A 123 8.42 11.94 -6.25
C LYS A 123 9.67 11.25 -6.76
N SER A 124 10.77 12.01 -6.80
CA SER A 124 12.14 11.49 -6.89
C SER A 124 12.69 11.16 -5.50
N ASP A 125 13.81 10.42 -5.45
CA ASP A 125 14.47 9.98 -4.21
C ASP A 125 13.51 9.33 -3.20
N TRP A 126 12.46 8.69 -3.74
CA TRP A 126 11.32 8.16 -2.98
C TRP A 126 11.73 7.03 -2.04
N TYR A 127 12.77 6.27 -2.39
CA TYR A 127 13.24 5.14 -1.60
C TYR A 127 13.73 5.54 -0.19
N LYS A 128 14.22 6.78 -0.03
CA LYS A 128 14.64 7.30 1.29
C LYS A 128 13.47 7.33 2.28
N GLY A 129 12.29 7.76 1.84
CA GLY A 129 11.08 7.83 2.66
C GLY A 129 10.25 6.54 2.63
N CYS A 130 10.47 5.67 1.65
CA CYS A 130 9.69 4.45 1.51
C CYS A 130 9.96 3.46 2.65
N SER A 131 8.92 3.04 3.36
CA SER A 131 9.00 2.09 4.47
C SER A 131 8.60 0.67 4.09
N ALA A 132 7.75 0.50 3.08
CA ALA A 132 7.30 -0.79 2.58
C ALA A 132 6.53 -0.63 1.26
N ILE A 133 6.39 -1.74 0.53
CA ILE A 133 5.48 -1.86 -0.61
C ILE A 133 4.55 -3.08 -0.45
N ILE A 134 3.33 -2.95 -0.96
CA ILE A 134 2.37 -4.03 -1.14
C ILE A 134 2.01 -4.12 -2.61
N LEU A 135 2.34 -5.26 -3.20
CA LEU A 135 2.08 -5.59 -4.61
C LEU A 135 0.84 -6.47 -4.68
N MET A 136 -0.04 -6.16 -5.62
CA MET A 136 -1.22 -6.98 -5.89
C MET A 136 -0.89 -8.06 -6.93
N GLY A 137 -1.24 -9.30 -6.63
CA GLY A 137 -1.06 -10.45 -7.52
C GLY A 137 -2.34 -10.79 -8.29
N ALA A 138 -2.47 -12.06 -8.67
CA ALA A 138 -3.64 -12.56 -9.38
C ALA A 138 -4.92 -12.47 -8.52
N LYS A 139 -6.06 -12.30 -9.20
CA LYS A 139 -7.39 -12.38 -8.60
C LYS A 139 -7.95 -13.78 -8.77
N HIS A 140 -8.41 -14.35 -7.67
CA HIS A 140 -9.08 -15.64 -7.56
C HIS A 140 -10.50 -15.47 -7.02
N GLN A 141 -11.24 -16.58 -6.95
CA GLN A 141 -12.52 -16.60 -6.26
C GLN A 141 -12.30 -16.29 -4.77
N ALA A 142 -12.93 -15.22 -4.29
CA ALA A 142 -12.91 -14.87 -2.87
C ALA A 142 -13.58 -15.98 -2.02
N PRO A 143 -13.13 -16.18 -0.77
CA PRO A 143 -13.74 -17.15 0.13
C PRO A 143 -15.24 -16.86 0.34
N ARG A 144 -16.03 -17.92 0.52
CA ARG A 144 -17.47 -17.81 0.73
C ARG A 144 -17.75 -17.04 2.04
N ARG A 145 -18.59 -16.02 1.94
CA ARG A 145 -19.06 -15.25 3.11
C ARG A 145 -20.13 -16.11 3.81
N HIS A 146 -19.97 -16.33 5.11
CA HIS A 146 -20.93 -17.02 5.96
C HIS A 146 -21.91 -16.03 6.57
#